data_AF-A0A965IY27-F1
#
_entry.id   AF-A0A965IY27-F1
#
_cell.length_a   1.000
_cell.length_b   1.000
_cell.length_c   1.000
_cell.angle_alpha   90.00
_cell.angle_beta   90.00
_cell.angle_gamma   90.00
#
_symmetry.space_group_name_H-M   'P 1'
#
loop_
_entity.id
_entity.type
_entity.pdbx_description
1 polymer ?
#
loop_
_entity_poly.entity_id
_entity_poly.type
_entity_poly.pdbx_seq_one_letter_code
_entity_poly.pdbx_strand_id
1 'polypeptide(L)'
;MSKLTTLNEFILKNQTDFPFATGELSRLLNDIAIASKIVSRDVRKAGLVDHILGDQGEKNIQGEEQQKLDVIADNAFIKAFELGGEVCGIASEENDDFVAFENEISKNGKYVVLF
;
A
#
# COMPACT_ATOMS: atom_id res chain seq x y z
N MET A 1 -9.53 -27.76 17.94
CA MET A 1 -9.43 -26.33 17.63
C MET A 1 -8.87 -26.20 16.22
N SER A 2 -9.47 -25.39 15.34
CA SER A 2 -8.84 -25.07 14.05
C SER A 2 -7.55 -24.31 14.30
N LYS A 3 -6.45 -24.73 13.67
CA LYS A 3 -5.16 -24.05 13.77
C LYS A 3 -5.30 -22.62 13.21
N LEU A 4 -5.05 -21.60 14.03
CA LEU A 4 -4.94 -20.22 13.56
C LEU A 4 -3.74 -20.13 12.59
N THR A 5 -3.96 -19.62 11.39
CA THR A 5 -2.90 -19.37 10.40
C THR A 5 -2.85 -17.87 10.13
N THR A 6 -1.72 -17.25 10.43
CA THR A 6 -1.48 -15.84 10.15
C THR A 6 -1.23 -15.61 8.65
N LEU A 7 -1.36 -14.36 8.20
CA LEU A 7 -1.04 -14.00 6.81
C LEU A 7 0.41 -14.38 6.45
N ASN A 8 1.36 -14.17 7.37
CA ASN A 8 2.76 -14.51 7.12
C ASN A 8 2.97 -16.03 6.97
N GLU A 9 2.35 -16.84 7.85
CA GLU A 9 2.40 -18.30 7.73
C GLU A 9 1.75 -18.78 6.42
N PHE A 10 0.66 -18.15 6.00
CA PHE A 10 0.03 -18.45 4.72
C PHE A 10 0.97 -18.12 3.55
N ILE A 11 1.56 -16.93 3.52
CA ILE A 11 2.49 -16.52 2.46
C ILE A 11 3.68 -17.48 2.37
N LEU A 12 4.32 -17.79 3.51
CA LEU A 12 5.46 -18.71 3.55
C LEU A 12 5.09 -20.11 3.06
N LYS A 13 3.90 -20.62 3.42
CA LYS A 13 3.45 -21.94 3.00
C LYS A 13 3.23 -22.05 1.49
N ASN A 14 2.72 -20.99 0.86
CA ASN A 14 2.40 -20.98 -0.57
C ASN A 14 3.52 -20.39 -1.44
N GLN A 15 4.69 -20.06 -0.86
CA GLN A 15 5.81 -19.52 -1.62
C GLN A 15 6.27 -20.48 -2.73
N THR A 16 6.16 -21.80 -2.49
CA THR A 16 6.49 -22.83 -3.47
C THR A 16 5.55 -22.87 -4.68
N ASP A 17 4.35 -22.29 -4.56
CA ASP A 17 3.36 -22.27 -5.63
C ASP A 17 3.72 -21.24 -6.73
N PHE A 18 4.69 -20.36 -6.43
CA PHE A 18 5.22 -19.36 -7.35
C PHE A 18 6.73 -19.56 -7.54
N PRO A 19 7.17 -20.51 -8.39
CA PRO A 19 8.58 -20.88 -8.54
C PRO A 19 9.51 -19.74 -8.96
N PHE A 20 8.95 -18.73 -9.63
CA PHE A 20 9.68 -17.56 -10.11
C PHE A 20 9.76 -16.43 -9.06
N ALA A 21 9.01 -16.50 -7.97
CA ALA A 21 9.03 -15.51 -6.90
C ALA A 21 10.05 -15.94 -5.83
N THR A 22 11.27 -15.42 -5.94
CA THR A 22 12.39 -15.73 -5.03
C THR A 22 12.25 -15.12 -3.62
N GLY A 23 11.03 -14.76 -3.21
CA GLY A 23 10.70 -14.04 -1.97
C GLY A 23 10.25 -12.59 -2.18
N GLU A 24 10.40 -12.07 -3.39
CA GLU A 24 10.03 -10.69 -3.78
C GLU A 24 8.51 -10.49 -3.66
N LEU A 25 7.71 -11.44 -4.17
CA LEU A 25 6.25 -11.42 -3.98
C LEU A 25 5.85 -11.47 -2.49
N SER A 26 6.55 -12.28 -1.69
CA SER A 26 6.28 -12.39 -0.25
C SER A 26 6.53 -11.06 0.47
N ARG A 27 7.58 -10.33 0.06
CA ARG A 27 7.88 -8.99 0.57
C ARG A 27 6.81 -7.99 0.17
N LEU A 28 6.44 -7.95 -1.11
CA LEU A 28 5.36 -7.09 -1.61
C LEU A 28 4.05 -7.30 -0.84
N LEU A 29 3.62 -8.55 -0.65
CA LEU A 29 2.42 -8.86 0.12
C LEU A 29 2.52 -8.42 1.59
N ASN A 30 3.72 -8.45 2.17
CA ASN A 30 3.95 -7.95 3.52
C ASN A 30 3.89 -6.40 3.56
N ASP A 31 4.36 -5.70 2.53
CA ASP A 31 4.26 -4.24 2.42
C ASP A 31 2.79 -3.80 2.37
N ILE A 32 1.96 -4.49 1.58
CA ILE A 32 0.49 -4.29 1.56
C ILE A 32 -0.10 -4.48 2.95
N ALA A 33 0.31 -5.54 3.67
CA ALA A 33 -0.18 -5.82 5.00
C ALA A 33 0.21 -4.75 6.02
N ILE A 34 1.40 -4.15 5.88
CA ILE A 34 1.87 -3.05 6.73
C ILE A 34 1.06 -1.79 6.44
N ALA A 35 0.94 -1.38 5.17
CA ALA A 35 0.16 -0.21 4.76
C ALA A 35 -1.29 -0.34 5.26
N SER A 36 -1.93 -1.49 5.04
CA SER A 36 -3.29 -1.77 5.49
C SER A 36 -3.47 -1.66 7.02
N LYS A 37 -2.46 -2.05 7.82
CA LYS A 37 -2.49 -1.88 9.28
C LYS A 37 -2.36 -0.42 9.69
N ILE A 38 -1.56 0.37 8.97
CA ILE A 38 -1.43 1.83 9.19
C ILE A 38 -2.77 2.50 8.89
N VAL A 39 -3.34 2.25 7.71
CA VAL A 39 -4.66 2.79 7.33
C VAL A 39 -5.73 2.38 8.35
N SER A 40 -5.80 1.10 8.71
CA SER A 40 -6.76 0.61 9.71
C SER A 40 -6.62 1.29 11.08
N ARG A 41 -5.38 1.62 11.50
CA ARG A 41 -5.13 2.37 12.74
C ARG A 41 -5.66 3.78 12.63
N ASP A 42 -5.45 4.44 11.50
CA ASP A 42 -5.80 5.85 11.31
C ASP A 42 -7.31 6.01 11.11
N VAL A 43 -7.96 5.09 10.37
CA VAL A 43 -9.44 4.96 10.31
C VAL A 43 -10.05 4.81 11.70
N ARG A 44 -9.49 3.94 12.55
CA ARG A 44 -9.98 3.74 13.93
C ARG A 44 -9.85 4.98 14.81
N LYS A 45 -8.95 5.90 14.48
CA LYS A 45 -8.73 7.15 15.21
C LYS A 45 -9.42 8.36 14.57
N ALA A 46 -9.96 8.22 13.37
CA ALA A 46 -10.50 9.32 12.59
C ALA A 46 -11.52 10.14 13.39
N GLY A 47 -12.46 9.48 14.08
CA GLY A 47 -13.46 10.14 14.92
C GLY A 47 -12.96 10.82 16.20
N LEU A 48 -11.67 10.71 16.52
CA LEU A 48 -11.07 11.26 17.73
C LEU A 48 -10.03 12.35 17.45
N VAL A 49 -9.68 12.57 16.19
CA VAL A 49 -8.50 13.34 15.81
C VAL A 49 -8.81 14.24 14.62
N ASP A 50 -8.82 15.55 14.87
CA ASP A 50 -9.24 16.59 13.91
C ASP A 50 -8.41 16.66 12.62
N HIS A 51 -7.22 16.04 12.57
CA HIS A 51 -6.39 16.02 11.37
C HIS A 51 -6.69 14.87 10.40
N ILE A 52 -7.59 13.94 10.75
CA ILE A 52 -7.91 12.77 9.91
C ILE A 52 -9.27 12.93 9.22
N LEU A 53 -10.22 13.62 9.84
CA LEU A 53 -11.56 13.86 9.28
C LEU A 53 -11.68 15.24 8.63
N GLY A 54 -12.47 15.29 7.55
CA GLY A 54 -12.80 16.49 6.80
C GLY A 54 -12.17 16.53 5.41
N ASP A 55 -12.72 17.41 4.58
CA ASP A 55 -12.25 17.71 3.24
C ASP A 55 -10.81 18.25 3.27
N GLN A 56 -9.95 17.80 2.34
CA GLN A 56 -8.65 18.43 2.08
C GLN A 56 -8.81 19.81 1.43
N GLY A 57 -10.02 20.14 0.94
CA GLY A 57 -10.30 21.38 0.20
C GLY A 57 -9.80 21.33 -1.23
N GLU A 58 -9.26 20.20 -1.68
CA GLU A 58 -8.90 19.92 -3.06
C GLU A 58 -9.93 18.98 -3.68
N LYS A 59 -10.45 19.36 -4.85
CA LYS A 59 -11.24 18.45 -5.68
C LYS A 59 -10.29 17.56 -6.44
N ASN A 60 -10.51 16.24 -6.40
CA ASN A 60 -9.75 15.31 -7.23
C ASN A 60 -10.06 15.56 -8.73
N ILE A 61 -9.27 14.94 -9.63
CA ILE A 61 -9.45 15.06 -11.09
C ILE A 61 -10.79 14.53 -11.62
N GLN A 62 -11.53 13.79 -10.80
CA GLN A 62 -12.87 13.30 -11.10
C GLN A 62 -13.97 14.28 -10.63
N GLY A 63 -13.58 15.37 -9.97
CA GLY A 63 -14.45 16.44 -9.49
C GLY A 63 -15.10 16.17 -8.13
N GLU A 64 -14.65 15.14 -7.42
CA GLU A 64 -15.12 14.74 -6.10
C GLU A 64 -14.33 15.43 -4.98
N GLU A 65 -14.97 15.60 -3.81
CA GLU A 65 -14.29 16.10 -2.61
C GLU A 65 -13.37 15.03 -2.03
N GLN A 66 -12.06 15.24 -2.16
CA GLN A 66 -11.06 14.28 -1.69
C GLN A 66 -11.04 14.26 -0.16
N GLN A 67 -11.29 13.08 0.44
CA GLN A 67 -11.21 12.97 1.89
C GLN A 67 -9.75 12.93 2.32
N LYS A 68 -9.43 13.57 3.45
CA LYS A 68 -8.10 13.48 4.07
C LYS A 68 -7.63 12.03 4.28
N LEU A 69 -8.57 11.14 4.57
CA LEU A 69 -8.27 9.73 4.79
C LEU A 69 -7.79 9.02 3.53
N ASP A 70 -8.30 9.40 2.36
CA ASP A 70 -7.92 8.81 1.07
C ASP A 70 -6.46 9.18 0.75
N VAL A 71 -6.11 10.46 0.94
CA VAL A 71 -4.72 10.95 0.84
C VAL A 71 -3.80 10.25 1.84
N ILE A 72 -4.25 10.02 3.07
CA ILE A 72 -3.45 9.30 4.09
C ILE A 72 -3.22 7.84 3.66
N ALA A 73 -4.25 7.20 3.10
CA ALA A 73 -4.16 5.83 2.63
C ALA A 73 -3.20 5.71 1.44
N ASP A 74 -3.35 6.56 0.43
CA ASP A 74 -2.49 6.60 -0.75
C ASP A 74 -1.02 6.78 -0.36
N ASN A 75 -0.72 7.78 0.48
CA ASN A 75 0.62 8.01 1.00
C ASN A 75 1.18 6.83 1.81
N ALA A 76 0.33 6.13 2.57
CA ALA A 76 0.76 4.96 3.34
C ALA A 76 1.17 3.80 2.42
N PHE A 77 0.44 3.58 1.33
CA PHE A 77 0.76 2.55 0.33
C PHE A 77 1.99 2.93 -0.49
N ILE A 78 2.06 4.15 -1.04
CA ILE A 78 3.23 4.66 -1.77
C ILE A 78 4.50 4.45 -0.95
N LYS A 79 4.49 4.88 0.32
CA LYS A 79 5.65 4.77 1.19
C LYS A 79 6.01 3.33 1.54
N ALA A 80 5.02 2.45 1.71
CA ALA A 80 5.27 1.04 1.96
C ALA A 80 5.94 0.38 0.75
N PHE A 81 5.47 0.66 -0.46
CA PHE A 81 6.06 0.13 -1.70
C PHE A 81 7.44 0.71 -1.98
N GLU A 82 7.62 2.01 -1.75
CA GLU A 82 8.91 2.67 -1.91
C GLU A 82 9.96 2.05 -0.97
N LEU A 83 9.63 1.86 0.31
CA LEU A 83 10.55 1.26 1.28
C LEU A 83 10.74 -0.25 1.09
N GLY A 84 9.74 -0.94 0.53
CA GLY A 84 9.76 -2.38 0.25
C GLY A 84 10.78 -2.76 -0.83
N GLY A 85 10.94 -1.90 -1.84
CA GLY A 85 11.96 -2.02 -2.87
C GLY A 85 11.63 -2.97 -4.03
N GLU A 86 10.52 -3.69 -3.96
CA GLU A 86 10.13 -4.67 -4.99
C GLU A 86 9.26 -4.06 -6.09
N VAL A 87 8.69 -2.89 -5.84
CA VAL A 87 7.82 -2.16 -6.77
C VAL A 87 8.63 -1.05 -7.43
N CYS A 88 8.59 -0.95 -8.76
CA CYS A 88 9.27 0.12 -9.51
C CYS A 88 8.36 1.27 -9.93
N GLY A 89 7.05 1.05 -9.91
CA GLY A 89 6.08 2.11 -10.10
C GLY A 89 4.69 1.70 -9.67
N ILE A 90 3.85 2.71 -9.49
CA ILE A 90 2.46 2.54 -9.08
C ILE A 90 1.52 3.38 -9.94
N ALA A 91 0.24 3.06 -9.89
CA ALA A 91 -0.82 4.01 -10.21
C ALA A 91 -1.93 3.85 -9.17
N SER A 92 -2.58 4.94 -8.79
CA SER A 92 -3.72 4.91 -7.87
C SER A 92 -4.79 5.90 -8.30
N GLU A 93 -6.00 5.71 -7.78
CA GLU A 93 -7.13 6.62 -8.03
C GLU A 93 -6.83 8.07 -7.63
N GLU A 94 -5.95 8.26 -6.63
CA GLU A 94 -5.60 9.56 -6.07
C GLU A 94 -4.49 10.30 -6.83
N ASN A 95 -3.84 9.66 -7.81
CA ASN A 95 -2.75 10.24 -8.60
C ASN A 95 -3.12 10.33 -10.08
N ASP A 96 -2.91 11.52 -10.67
CA ASP A 96 -3.26 11.80 -12.07
C ASP A 96 -2.43 11.00 -13.08
N ASP A 97 -1.16 10.83 -12.77
CA ASP A 97 -0.17 10.10 -13.56
C ASP A 97 0.40 8.94 -12.75
N PHE A 98 0.98 7.97 -13.44
CA PHE A 98 1.74 6.91 -12.76
C PHE A 98 2.93 7.50 -12.00
N VAL A 99 3.25 6.91 -10.85
CA VAL A 99 4.42 7.31 -10.06
C VAL A 99 5.51 6.28 -10.27
N ALA A 100 6.64 6.68 -10.86
CA ALA A 100 7.85 5.88 -10.91
C ALA A 100 8.70 6.14 -9.67
N PHE A 101 9.23 5.08 -9.07
CA PHE A 101 10.19 5.23 -7.96
C PHE A 101 11.60 5.42 -8.50
N GLU A 102 12.23 6.53 -8.13
CA GLU A 102 13.57 6.91 -8.63
C GLU A 102 14.71 6.50 -7.69
N ASN A 103 14.41 6.02 -6.49
CA ASN A 103 15.45 5.62 -5.55
C ASN A 103 16.19 4.36 -6.04
N GLU A 104 17.47 4.23 -5.67
CA GLU A 104 18.38 3.21 -6.21
C GLU A 104 17.88 1.77 -6.05
N ILE A 105 17.08 1.50 -5.01
CA ILE A 105 16.54 0.18 -4.72
C ILE A 105 15.30 -0.05 -5.58
N SER A 106 14.27 0.78 -5.38
CA SER A 106 12.94 0.57 -5.95
C SER A 106 12.89 0.77 -7.46
N LYS A 107 13.76 1.62 -8.04
CA LYS A 107 13.82 1.79 -9.51
C LYS A 107 14.08 0.49 -10.27
N ASN A 108 14.68 -0.50 -9.61
CA ASN A 108 14.97 -1.83 -10.16
C ASN A 108 13.97 -2.90 -9.69
N GLY A 109 12.89 -2.51 -9.00
CA GLY A 109 11.82 -3.39 -8.59
C GLY A 109 11.19 -4.13 -9.77
N LYS A 110 10.70 -5.34 -9.53
CA LYS A 110 10.16 -6.21 -10.59
C LYS A 110 8.64 -6.12 -10.73
N TYR A 111 7.98 -5.38 -9.85
CA TYR A 111 6.52 -5.26 -9.81
C TYR A 111 6.04 -3.85 -10.11
N VAL A 112 4.86 -3.78 -10.69
CA VAL A 112 4.04 -2.56 -10.77
C VAL A 112 2.74 -2.85 -10.03
N VAL A 113 2.28 -1.92 -9.22
CA VAL A 113 1.07 -2.08 -8.39
C VAL A 113 0.06 -1.00 -8.74
N LEU A 114 -1.17 -1.43 -9.06
CA LEU A 114 -2.31 -0.54 -9.23
C LEU A 114 -3.23 -0.76 -8.04
N PHE A 115 -3.64 0.31 -7.36
CA PHE A 115 -4.46 0.22 -6.14
C PHE A 115 -5.46 1.37 -5.99
#